data_AF-R7ZCY6-F1
#
_entry.id   AF-R7ZCY6-F1
#
_cell.length_a   1.000
_cell.length_b   1.000
_cell.length_c   1.000
_cell.angle_alpha   90.00
_cell.angle_beta   90.00
_cell.angle_gamma   90.00
#
_symmetry.space_group_name_H-M   'P 1'
#
loop_
_entity.id
_entity.type
_entity.pdbx_description
1 polymer ?
#
loop_
_entity_poly.entity_id
_entity_poly.type
_entity_poly.pdbx_seq_one_letter_code
_entity_poly.pdbx_strand_id
1 'polypeptide(L)'
;MVKLKDFNIDFDCTQVTPFFQVHEDNRIRFDIEELSSVNLQLIINQIFNGNKDINAIFVSEYIFNKKRKSAKTKIGQIIHLKNWKEDVVLEGDTNDGVIYASIKNLDPLDVYNYCFNVKRRLIGAYISFYSNEYLLYVSSDVIDIISNDSTNINKLKGNYKNLYDTYYEISNE
;
A
#
# COMPACT_ATOMS: atom_id res chain seq x y z
N MET A 1 5.13 -3.27 -14.67
CA MET A 1 4.88 -2.10 -13.80
C MET A 1 3.59 -1.37 -14.15
N VAL A 2 2.92 -0.84 -13.12
CA VAL A 2 1.90 0.23 -13.24
C VAL A 2 2.48 1.50 -12.62
N LYS A 3 2.40 2.65 -13.31
CA LYS A 3 2.99 3.91 -12.83
C LYS A 3 2.02 4.69 -11.96
N LEU A 4 2.36 4.87 -10.67
CA LEU A 4 1.67 5.77 -9.76
C LEU A 4 2.32 7.15 -9.83
N LYS A 5 1.98 7.88 -10.90
CA LYS A 5 2.65 9.14 -11.29
C LYS A 5 2.65 10.19 -10.18
N ASP A 6 1.57 10.26 -9.41
CA ASP A 6 1.42 11.23 -8.32
C ASP A 6 2.43 11.01 -7.19
N PHE A 7 3.15 9.88 -7.15
CA PHE A 7 4.17 9.59 -6.15
C PHE A 7 5.54 9.25 -6.77
N ASN A 8 5.68 9.33 -8.09
CA ASN A 8 6.87 8.86 -8.83
C ASN A 8 7.27 7.41 -8.47
N ILE A 9 6.28 6.51 -8.36
CA ILE A 9 6.47 5.11 -7.97
C ILE A 9 6.08 4.18 -9.12
N ASP A 10 6.96 3.22 -9.40
CA ASP A 10 6.66 2.07 -10.26
C ASP A 10 6.10 0.95 -9.38
N PHE A 11 4.78 0.77 -9.42
CA PHE A 11 4.11 -0.28 -8.68
C PHE A 11 4.30 -1.62 -9.41
N ASP A 12 5.28 -2.39 -8.92
CA ASP A 12 5.66 -3.67 -9.50
C ASP A 12 6.03 -4.68 -8.42
N CYS A 13 5.28 -5.78 -8.34
CA CYS A 13 5.51 -6.83 -7.33
C CYS A 13 6.79 -7.66 -7.57
N THR A 14 7.51 -7.41 -8.66
CA THR A 14 8.80 -8.05 -8.98
C THR A 14 10.00 -7.17 -8.63
N GLN A 15 9.76 -5.93 -8.20
CA GLN A 15 10.79 -4.93 -7.91
C GLN A 15 10.80 -4.56 -6.42
N VAL A 16 11.67 -3.63 -6.04
CA VAL A 16 11.72 -3.07 -4.69
C VAL A 16 10.38 -2.41 -4.32
N THR A 17 10.00 -2.51 -3.05
CA THR A 17 8.73 -1.95 -2.56
C THR A 17 8.71 -0.42 -2.73
N PRO A 18 7.51 0.21 -2.79
CA PRO A 18 7.36 1.65 -2.89
C PRO A 18 8.26 2.46 -1.92
N PHE A 19 8.45 1.96 -0.70
CA PHE A 19 9.27 2.60 0.34
C PHE A 19 10.72 2.85 -0.10
N PHE A 20 11.31 1.96 -0.89
CA PHE A 20 12.71 2.10 -1.34
C PHE A 20 12.87 2.90 -2.64
N GLN A 21 11.76 3.38 -3.22
CA GLN A 21 11.77 4.19 -4.45
C GLN A 21 11.77 5.70 -4.17
N VAL A 22 11.64 6.12 -2.91
CA VAL A 22 11.52 7.54 -2.50
C VAL A 22 12.55 7.93 -1.45
N HIS A 23 12.82 9.23 -1.34
CA HIS A 23 13.69 9.79 -0.29
C HIS A 23 13.11 9.54 1.11
N GLU A 24 13.97 9.46 2.13
CA GLU A 24 13.57 9.21 3.51
C GLU A 24 12.64 10.28 4.11
N ASP A 25 12.80 11.53 3.69
CA ASP A 25 11.91 12.64 4.07
C ASP A 25 10.47 12.46 3.58
N ASN A 26 10.27 11.58 2.60
CA ASN A 26 8.99 11.36 1.92
C ASN A 26 8.34 10.03 2.32
N ARG A 27 8.87 9.33 3.31
CA ARG A 27 8.36 8.03 3.76
C ARG A 27 8.45 7.84 5.26
N ILE A 28 7.61 6.95 5.78
CA ILE A 28 7.64 6.44 7.15
C ILE A 28 7.17 4.98 7.14
N ARG A 29 7.79 4.15 7.98
CA ARG A 29 7.49 2.71 8.09
C ARG A 29 7.05 2.36 9.50
N PHE A 30 6.08 1.47 9.62
CA PHE A 30 5.65 0.89 10.88
C PHE A 30 5.69 -0.63 10.81
N ASP A 31 6.19 -1.28 11.85
CA ASP A 31 6.01 -2.71 12.04
C ASP A 31 4.55 -3.00 12.39
N ILE A 32 3.87 -3.77 11.54
CA ILE A 32 2.42 -3.99 11.69
C ILE A 32 2.10 -4.76 12.97
N GLU A 33 3.02 -5.59 13.46
CA GLU A 33 2.85 -6.36 14.70
C GLU A 33 2.88 -5.45 15.95
N GLU A 34 3.67 -4.39 15.93
CA GLU A 34 3.83 -3.43 17.04
C GLU A 34 2.69 -2.40 17.13
N LEU A 35 1.95 -2.19 16.03
CA LEU A 35 0.82 -1.25 16.02
C LEU A 35 -0.39 -1.80 16.79
N SER A 36 -0.78 -1.16 17.90
CA SER A 36 -2.10 -1.42 18.51
C SER A 36 -3.24 -1.11 17.52
N SER A 37 -4.41 -1.73 17.68
CA SER A 37 -5.58 -1.43 16.84
C SER A 37 -5.97 0.05 16.89
N VAL A 38 -5.77 0.69 18.04
CA VAL A 38 -6.00 2.13 18.23
C VAL A 38 -5.02 2.95 17.41
N ASN A 39 -3.72 2.64 17.48
CA ASN A 39 -2.69 3.34 16.70
C ASN A 39 -2.92 3.16 15.20
N LEU A 40 -3.24 1.95 14.76
CA LEU A 40 -3.58 1.67 13.37
C LEU A 40 -4.76 2.53 12.90
N GLN A 41 -5.85 2.58 13.67
CA GLN A 41 -7.01 3.39 13.33
C GLN A 41 -6.67 4.89 13.29
N LEU A 42 -5.88 5.38 14.25
CA LEU A 42 -5.44 6.77 14.27
C LEU A 42 -4.59 7.13 13.05
N ILE A 43 -3.66 6.24 12.65
CA ILE A 43 -2.82 6.43 11.47
C ILE A 43 -3.68 6.50 10.20
N ILE A 44 -4.57 5.52 9.98
CA ILE A 44 -5.46 5.48 8.82
C ILE A 44 -6.34 6.74 8.76
N ASN A 45 -6.90 7.15 9.89
CA ASN A 45 -7.67 8.38 9.97
C ASN A 45 -6.78 9.61 9.70
N GLN A 46 -5.56 9.68 10.21
CA GLN A 46 -4.69 10.83 9.97
C GLN A 46 -4.39 11.04 8.48
N ILE A 47 -4.20 9.97 7.71
CA ILE A 47 -3.82 10.06 6.29
C ILE A 47 -5.01 10.08 5.32
N PHE A 48 -6.19 9.59 5.73
CA PHE A 48 -7.36 9.47 4.84
C PHE A 48 -8.64 10.12 5.37
N ASN A 49 -8.66 10.74 6.55
CA ASN A 49 -9.87 11.38 7.07
C ASN A 49 -10.31 12.55 6.17
N GLY A 50 -11.61 12.58 5.85
CA GLY A 50 -12.22 13.58 4.97
C GLY A 50 -11.97 13.37 3.47
N ASN A 51 -11.17 12.37 3.07
CA ASN A 51 -10.82 12.15 1.68
C ASN A 51 -11.78 11.15 1.01
N LYS A 52 -12.52 11.59 -0.03
CA LYS A 52 -13.47 10.73 -0.77
C LYS A 52 -12.82 9.95 -1.93
N ASP A 53 -11.54 10.20 -2.19
CA ASP A 53 -10.83 9.72 -3.37
C ASP A 53 -9.76 8.66 -3.04
N ILE A 54 -10.01 7.84 -2.01
CA ILE A 54 -9.14 6.72 -1.68
C ILE A 54 -9.28 5.65 -2.76
N ASN A 55 -8.17 5.33 -3.42
CA ASN A 55 -8.07 4.28 -4.41
C ASN A 55 -7.23 3.14 -3.85
N ALA A 56 -7.36 1.96 -4.44
CA ALA A 56 -6.45 0.85 -4.20
C ALA A 56 -5.93 0.30 -5.52
N ILE A 57 -4.69 -0.17 -5.51
CA ILE A 57 -4.10 -0.99 -6.58
C ILE A 57 -3.47 -2.22 -5.95
N PHE A 58 -3.74 -3.40 -6.51
CA PHE A 58 -3.22 -4.66 -5.98
C PHE A 58 -3.05 -5.72 -7.05
N VAL A 59 -2.24 -6.73 -6.78
CA VAL A 59 -2.13 -7.93 -7.63
C VAL A 59 -3.37 -8.81 -7.45
N SER A 60 -4.17 -8.95 -8.50
CA SER A 60 -5.35 -9.82 -8.49
C SER A 60 -5.03 -11.23 -8.99
N GLU A 61 -4.22 -11.31 -10.04
CA GLU A 61 -3.89 -12.55 -10.74
C GLU A 61 -2.48 -12.53 -11.32
N TYR A 62 -1.95 -13.72 -11.55
CA TYR A 62 -0.73 -13.96 -12.32
C TYR A 62 -1.09 -14.64 -13.64
N ILE A 63 -0.37 -14.32 -14.70
CA ILE A 63 -0.45 -15.00 -15.98
C ILE A 63 0.75 -15.94 -16.07
N PHE A 64 0.48 -17.23 -16.23
CA PHE A 64 1.51 -18.25 -16.42
C PHE A 64 1.09 -19.21 -17.52
N ASN A 65 1.93 -19.42 -18.52
CA ASN A 65 1.62 -20.25 -19.70
C ASN A 65 0.28 -19.86 -20.34
N LYS A 66 0.06 -18.54 -20.53
CA LYS A 66 -1.18 -17.95 -21.09
C LYS A 66 -2.46 -18.25 -20.28
N LYS A 67 -2.34 -18.70 -19.03
CA LYS A 67 -3.47 -18.94 -18.12
C LYS A 67 -3.42 -17.97 -16.94
N ARG A 68 -4.58 -17.39 -16.63
CA ARG A 68 -4.77 -16.59 -15.43
C ARG A 68 -4.86 -17.49 -14.20
N LYS A 69 -4.14 -17.14 -13.14
CA LYS A 69 -4.13 -17.79 -11.84
C LYS A 69 -4.37 -16.74 -10.77
N SER A 70 -5.43 -16.90 -9.99
CA SER A 70 -5.74 -16.00 -8.87
C SER A 70 -4.58 -15.92 -7.88
N ALA A 71 -4.27 -14.72 -7.41
CA ALA A 71 -3.33 -14.47 -6.31
C ALA A 71 -3.89 -14.88 -4.93
N LYS A 72 -5.15 -15.35 -4.86
CA LYS A 72 -5.81 -15.86 -3.63
C LYS A 72 -5.80 -14.87 -2.46
N THR A 73 -5.84 -13.58 -2.75
CA THR A 73 -5.73 -12.48 -1.77
C THR A 73 -6.94 -12.32 -0.84
N LYS A 74 -8.09 -12.91 -1.19
CA LYS A 74 -9.37 -12.78 -0.47
C LYS A 74 -9.81 -11.34 -0.22
N ILE A 75 -9.26 -10.36 -0.94
CA ILE A 75 -9.56 -8.93 -0.74
C ILE A 75 -11.05 -8.63 -0.85
N GLY A 76 -11.78 -9.31 -1.74
CA GLY A 76 -13.23 -9.15 -1.90
C GLY A 76 -14.08 -9.63 -0.72
N GLN A 77 -13.49 -10.33 0.27
CA GLN A 77 -14.15 -10.67 1.54
C GLN A 77 -14.04 -9.55 2.57
N ILE A 78 -13.11 -8.61 2.36
CA ILE A 78 -12.79 -7.53 3.29
C ILE A 78 -13.29 -6.20 2.74
N ILE A 79 -13.02 -5.95 1.45
CA ILE A 79 -13.36 -4.72 0.73
C ILE A 79 -14.37 -5.05 -0.34
N HIS A 80 -15.40 -4.22 -0.43
CA HIS A 80 -16.42 -4.40 -1.45
C HIS A 80 -15.92 -3.94 -2.83
N LEU A 81 -15.66 -4.89 -3.72
CA LEU A 81 -15.09 -4.65 -5.05
C LEU A 81 -16.12 -4.02 -6.02
N LYS A 82 -16.21 -2.69 -6.01
CA LYS A 82 -16.97 -1.91 -7.00
C LYS A 82 -16.02 -1.13 -7.91
N ASN A 83 -16.45 -0.83 -9.14
CA ASN A 83 -15.72 0.06 -10.06
C ASN A 83 -14.28 -0.35 -10.36
N TRP A 84 -13.98 -1.65 -10.31
CA TRP A 84 -12.63 -2.15 -10.49
C TRP A 84 -12.20 -2.15 -11.97
N LYS A 85 -10.90 -1.99 -12.22
CA LYS A 85 -10.27 -2.05 -13.55
C LYS A 85 -9.03 -2.94 -13.50
N GLU A 86 -8.72 -3.60 -14.61
CA GLU A 86 -7.51 -4.40 -14.78
C GLU A 86 -6.46 -3.68 -15.61
N ASP A 87 -5.22 -3.73 -15.15
CA ASP A 87 -4.02 -3.40 -15.90
C ASP A 87 -3.19 -4.68 -16.07
N VAL A 88 -3.06 -5.16 -17.31
CA VAL A 88 -2.31 -6.37 -17.65
C VAL A 88 -0.89 -5.98 -18.01
N VAL A 89 0.08 -6.49 -17.25
CA VAL A 89 1.50 -6.30 -17.48
C VAL A 89 2.11 -7.65 -17.89
N LEU A 90 2.61 -7.74 -19.12
CA LEU A 90 3.23 -8.94 -19.65
C LEU A 90 4.75 -8.80 -19.73
N GLU A 91 5.45 -9.91 -19.51
CA GLU A 91 6.84 -10.10 -19.88
C GLU A 91 6.93 -10.41 -21.38
N GLY A 92 7.83 -9.72 -22.08
CA GLY A 92 7.88 -9.71 -23.55
C GLY A 92 8.10 -11.08 -24.19
N ASP A 93 8.94 -11.93 -23.59
CA ASP A 93 9.40 -13.17 -24.23
C ASP A 93 8.51 -14.38 -23.88
N THR A 94 7.91 -14.40 -22.70
CA THR A 94 7.16 -15.56 -22.17
C THR A 94 5.65 -15.42 -22.32
N ASN A 95 5.14 -14.18 -22.47
CA ASN A 95 3.73 -13.83 -22.22
C ASN A 95 3.23 -14.22 -20.82
N ASP A 96 4.14 -14.49 -19.88
CA ASP A 96 3.81 -14.53 -18.46
C ASP A 96 3.66 -13.08 -17.97
N GLY A 97 3.06 -12.89 -16.80
CA GLY A 97 2.80 -11.54 -16.33
C GLY A 97 1.95 -11.44 -15.08
N VAL A 98 1.55 -10.21 -14.80
CA VAL A 98 0.81 -9.83 -13.60
C VAL A 98 -0.40 -9.01 -14.01
N ILE A 99 -1.55 -9.29 -13.40
CA ILE A 99 -2.76 -8.50 -13.54
C ILE A 99 -2.91 -7.69 -12.26
N TYR A 100 -2.85 -6.37 -12.41
CA TYR A 100 -3.13 -5.43 -11.34
C TYR A 100 -4.59 -5.03 -11.43
N ALA A 101 -5.30 -5.07 -10.31
CA ALA A 101 -6.64 -4.55 -10.20
C ALA A 101 -6.61 -3.23 -9.43
N SER A 102 -7.31 -2.23 -9.96
CA SER A 102 -7.48 -0.92 -9.33
C SER A 102 -8.93 -0.70 -8.93
N ILE A 103 -9.18 -0.20 -7.72
CA ILE A 103 -10.50 0.14 -7.17
C ILE A 103 -10.50 1.62 -6.81
N LYS A 104 -11.65 2.29 -6.96
CA LYS A 104 -11.81 3.70 -6.60
C LYS A 104 -12.89 3.92 -5.55
N ASN A 105 -12.78 5.04 -4.85
CA ASN A 105 -13.76 5.54 -3.88
C ASN A 105 -13.98 4.58 -2.71
N LEU A 106 -12.89 4.11 -2.10
CA LEU A 106 -12.91 3.32 -0.88
C LEU A 106 -13.19 4.20 0.33
N ASP A 107 -13.78 3.61 1.37
CA ASP A 107 -13.94 4.25 2.67
C ASP A 107 -12.67 4.04 3.53
N PRO A 108 -12.24 4.99 4.38
CA PRO A 108 -11.18 4.75 5.36
C PRO A 108 -11.37 3.46 6.18
N LEU A 109 -12.61 3.07 6.46
CA LEU A 109 -12.94 1.83 7.15
C LEU A 109 -12.56 0.58 6.34
N ASP A 110 -12.66 0.61 5.00
CA ASP A 110 -12.19 -0.48 4.13
C ASP A 110 -10.68 -0.67 4.28
N VAL A 111 -9.93 0.44 4.29
CA VAL A 111 -8.47 0.45 4.46
C VAL A 111 -8.08 -0.08 5.85
N TYR A 112 -8.74 0.42 6.90
CA TYR A 112 -8.54 -0.06 8.27
C TYR A 112 -8.83 -1.55 8.40
N ASN A 113 -9.98 -2.02 7.90
CA ASN A 113 -10.37 -3.42 7.95
C ASN A 113 -9.35 -4.30 7.23
N TYR A 114 -8.83 -3.85 6.09
CA TYR A 114 -7.77 -4.55 5.38
C TYR A 114 -6.50 -4.67 6.22
N CYS A 115 -5.97 -3.55 6.71
CA CYS A 115 -4.75 -3.55 7.53
C CYS A 115 -4.92 -4.39 8.79
N PHE A 116 -6.09 -4.31 9.44
CA PHE A 116 -6.41 -5.11 10.62
C PHE A 116 -6.47 -6.61 10.32
N ASN A 117 -6.98 -7.02 9.16
CA ASN A 117 -6.97 -8.42 8.73
C ASN A 117 -5.53 -8.91 8.48
N VAL A 118 -4.69 -8.11 7.82
CA VAL A 118 -3.28 -8.45 7.61
C VAL A 118 -2.53 -8.58 8.94
N LYS A 119 -2.75 -7.65 9.88
CA LYS A 119 -2.21 -7.73 11.26
C LYS A 119 -2.56 -9.04 11.96
N ARG A 120 -3.74 -9.60 11.71
CA ARG A 120 -4.17 -10.91 12.26
C ARG A 120 -3.53 -12.12 11.54
N ARG A 121 -2.45 -11.89 10.78
CA ARG A 121 -1.70 -12.88 10.00
C ARG A 121 -2.56 -13.61 8.97
N LEU A 122 -3.55 -12.91 8.41
CA LEU A 122 -4.30 -13.39 7.26
C LEU A 122 -3.54 -13.07 5.97
N ILE A 123 -3.87 -13.79 4.90
CA ILE A 123 -3.21 -13.64 3.59
C ILE A 123 -3.40 -12.20 3.09
N GLY A 124 -2.28 -11.48 2.96
CA GLY A 124 -2.21 -10.17 2.32
C GLY A 124 -2.08 -10.27 0.80
N ALA A 125 -2.44 -9.19 0.12
CA ALA A 125 -2.13 -8.94 -1.28
C ALA A 125 -0.87 -8.09 -1.36
N TYR A 126 -0.18 -8.10 -2.49
CA TYR A 126 0.67 -6.96 -2.83
C TYR A 126 -0.26 -5.79 -3.18
N ILE A 127 -0.40 -4.82 -2.27
CA ILE A 127 -1.40 -3.73 -2.36
C ILE A 127 -0.86 -2.39 -1.88
N SER A 128 -1.34 -1.34 -2.52
CA SER A 128 -1.31 0.02 -1.98
C SER A 128 -2.68 0.67 -2.02
N PHE A 129 -2.97 1.45 -0.99
CA PHE A 129 -4.08 2.41 -0.92
C PHE A 129 -3.52 3.80 -1.13
N TYR A 130 -4.19 4.67 -1.86
CA TYR A 130 -3.64 5.99 -2.14
C TYR A 130 -4.71 7.02 -2.42
N SER A 131 -4.40 8.26 -2.05
CA SER A 131 -5.11 9.48 -2.43
C SER A 131 -4.17 10.35 -3.29
N ASN A 132 -4.50 11.62 -3.44
CA ASN A 132 -3.60 12.63 -4.00
C ASN A 132 -2.45 13.02 -3.05
N GLU A 133 -2.57 12.75 -1.75
CA GLU A 133 -1.63 13.22 -0.72
C GLU A 133 -0.75 12.09 -0.17
N TYR A 134 -1.31 10.89 -0.03
CA TYR A 134 -0.65 9.77 0.61
C TYR A 134 -0.78 8.49 -0.20
N LEU A 135 0.27 7.68 -0.16
CA LEU A 135 0.27 6.28 -0.54
C LEU A 135 0.59 5.45 0.69
N LEU A 136 -0.26 4.47 0.98
CA LEU A 136 -0.10 3.48 2.04
C LEU A 136 0.09 2.11 1.40
N TYR A 137 1.30 1.56 1.48
CA TYR A 137 1.62 0.19 1.09
C TYR A 137 1.52 -0.74 2.31
N VAL A 138 0.97 -1.94 2.10
CA VAL A 138 0.75 -2.92 3.18
C VAL A 138 1.35 -4.26 2.79
N SER A 139 2.12 -4.82 3.71
CA SER A 139 2.65 -6.19 3.64
C SER A 139 2.31 -6.95 4.93
N SER A 140 2.75 -8.22 5.03
CA SER A 140 2.60 -9.02 6.25
C SER A 140 3.34 -8.45 7.45
N ASP A 141 4.39 -7.66 7.22
CA ASP A 141 5.35 -7.26 8.25
C ASP A 141 5.30 -5.76 8.52
N VAL A 142 5.08 -4.96 7.47
CA VAL A 142 5.15 -3.50 7.55
C VAL A 142 3.97 -2.79 6.89
N ILE A 143 3.68 -1.59 7.41
CA ILE A 143 2.89 -0.55 6.76
C ILE A 143 3.84 0.58 6.39
N ASP A 144 3.93 0.89 5.10
CA ASP A 144 4.73 2.00 4.58
C ASP A 144 3.81 3.12 4.14
N ILE A 145 4.09 4.35 4.57
CA ILE A 145 3.34 5.54 4.17
C ILE A 145 4.29 6.49 3.45
N ILE A 146 3.86 6.98 2.29
CA ILE A 146 4.62 7.84 1.41
C ILE A 146 3.79 9.09 1.09
N SER A 147 4.44 10.25 1.03
CA SER A 147 3.86 11.51 0.57
C SER A 147 4.93 12.32 -0.16
N ASN A 148 4.55 13.04 -1.21
CA ASN A 148 5.47 13.98 -1.88
C ASN A 148 5.66 15.28 -1.10
N ASP A 149 4.83 15.54 -0.07
CA ASP A 149 5.03 16.64 0.86
C ASP A 149 5.72 16.11 2.12
N SER A 150 7.00 16.41 2.27
CA SER A 150 7.79 16.03 3.45
C SER A 150 7.23 16.60 4.75
N THR A 151 6.46 17.68 4.70
CA THR A 151 5.75 18.22 5.88
C THR A 151 4.74 17.22 6.43
N ASN A 152 4.06 16.47 5.56
CA ASN A 152 3.11 15.44 5.95
C ASN A 152 3.79 14.28 6.65
N ILE A 153 4.93 13.83 6.12
CA ILE A 153 5.74 12.77 6.72
C ILE A 153 6.35 13.22 8.04
N ASN A 154 6.88 14.44 8.12
CA ASN A 154 7.41 15.00 9.36
C ASN A 154 6.35 15.10 10.47
N LYS A 155 5.10 15.44 10.13
CA LYS A 155 3.97 15.39 11.08
C LYS A 155 3.71 13.96 11.57
N LEU A 156 3.72 12.97 10.68
CA LEU A 156 3.57 11.55 11.05
C LEU A 156 4.72 11.09 11.97
N LYS A 157 5.97 11.34 11.58
CA LYS A 157 7.15 11.01 12.39
C LYS A 157 7.11 11.68 13.76
N GLY A 158 6.63 12.93 13.84
CA GLY A 158 6.42 13.65 15.10
C GLY A 158 5.34 13.02 15.98
N ASN A 159 4.17 12.70 15.42
CA ASN A 159 3.05 12.11 16.15
C ASN A 159 3.34 10.68 16.64
N TYR A 160 4.18 9.95 15.91
CA TYR A 160 4.43 8.53 16.15
C TYR A 160 5.90 8.22 16.46
N LYS A 161 6.66 9.18 17.00
CA LYS A 161 8.12 9.12 17.22
C LYS A 161 8.64 7.83 17.86
N ASN A 162 7.87 7.23 18.76
CA ASN A 162 8.25 6.02 19.50
C ASN A 162 7.64 4.73 18.92
N LEU A 163 7.01 4.78 17.75
CA LEU A 163 6.25 3.70 17.16
C LEU A 163 6.67 3.35 15.73
N TYR A 164 7.30 4.28 15.01
CA TYR A 164 7.75 4.02 13.65
C TYR A 164 9.17 3.43 13.63
N ASP A 165 9.45 2.62 12.61
CA ASP A 165 10.75 2.00 12.40
C ASP A 165 11.78 3.07 11.98
N THR A 166 12.83 3.22 12.79
CA THR A 166 13.90 4.21 12.58
C THR A 166 15.15 3.60 11.93
N TYR A 167 15.16 2.29 11.62
CA TYR A 167 16.33 1.60 11.07
C TYR A 167 16.81 2.19 9.73
N TYR A 168 15.88 2.71 8.92
CA TYR A 168 16.15 3.27 7.60
C TYR A 168 16.15 4.80 7.56
N GLU A 169 16.22 5.46 8.72
CA GLU A 169 16.35 6.90 8.85
C GLU A 169 17.83 7.27 8.95
N ILE A 170 18.32 8.22 8.15
CA ILE A 170 19.67 8.73 8.34
C ILE A 170 19.72 9.51 9.66
N SER A 171 20.49 8.99 10.60
CA SER A 171 20.89 9.72 11.79
C SER A 171 21.78 10.89 11.36
N ASN A 172 21.22 12.11 11.37
CA ASN A 172 22.04 13.32 11.41
C ASN A 172 22.64 13.41 12.82
N GLU A 173 23.77 12.73 13.04
CA GLU A 173 24.72 13.07 14.11
C GLU A 173 25.51 14.33 13.75
#